data_AF-A0A1H8AYN8-F1
#
_entry.id   AF-A0A1H8AYN8-F1
#
_cell.length_a   1.000
_cell.length_b   1.000
_cell.length_c   1.000
_cell.angle_alpha   90.00
_cell.angle_beta   90.00
_cell.angle_gamma   90.00
#
_symmetry.space_group_name_H-M   'P 1'
#
loop_
_entity.id
_entity.type
_entity.pdbx_description
1 polymer ?
#
loop_
_entity_poly.entity_id
_entity_poly.type
_entity_poly.pdbx_seq_one_letter_code
_entity_poly.pdbx_strand_id
1 'polypeptide(L)'
;MGLFTGGIAFIIAIINLILVFTGKHKHCNILAFLSLSSGLLAMLSEYVLINGWVQAGDISALMDVVPTMNNILITAVCIGVVFNAIAVFVNYKKLKK
;
A
#
# COMPACT_ATOMS: atom_id res chain seq x y z
N MET A 1 -11.74 5.22 -6.25
CA MET A 1 -11.07 5.75 -5.04
C MET A 1 -9.85 4.91 -4.67
N GLY A 2 -9.91 3.57 -4.71
CA GLY A 2 -8.79 2.67 -4.39
C GLY A 2 -7.49 2.92 -5.17
N LEU A 3 -7.55 3.14 -6.48
CA LEU A 3 -6.38 3.50 -7.31
C LEU A 3 -5.64 4.77 -6.84
N PHE A 4 -6.38 5.77 -6.37
CA PHE A 4 -5.80 7.04 -5.95
C PHE A 4 -5.07 6.90 -4.62
N THR A 5 -5.70 6.27 -3.62
CA THR A 5 -5.09 6.02 -2.31
C THR A 5 -3.94 5.02 -2.40
N GLY A 6 -4.04 4.02 -3.28
CA GLY A 6 -2.97 3.07 -3.58
C GLY A 6 -1.75 3.75 -4.22
N GLY A 7 -1.96 4.62 -5.21
CA GLY A 7 -0.87 5.39 -5.82
C GLY A 7 -0.14 6.28 -4.79
N ILE A 8 -0.89 6.96 -3.93
CA ILE A 8 -0.33 7.75 -2.81
C ILE A 8 0.51 6.86 -1.88
N ALA A 9 0.03 5.67 -1.54
CA ALA A 9 0.75 4.73 -0.68
C ALA A 9 2.15 4.41 -1.23
N PHE A 10 2.25 4.15 -2.54
CA PHE A 10 3.52 3.88 -3.21
C PHE A 10 4.43 5.11 -3.28
N ILE A 11 3.89 6.28 -3.62
CA ILE A 11 4.66 7.52 -3.67
C ILE A 11 5.29 7.79 -2.30
N ILE A 12 4.51 7.67 -1.22
CA ILE A 12 5.02 7.85 0.15
C ILE A 12 6.08 6.79 0.48
N ALA A 13 5.88 5.52 0.12
CA ALA A 13 6.86 4.46 0.36
C ALA A 13 8.20 4.74 -0.33
N ILE A 14 8.17 5.16 -1.59
CA ILE A 14 9.37 5.49 -2.39
C ILE A 14 10.09 6.70 -1.80
N ILE A 15 9.35 7.76 -1.46
CA ILE A 15 9.91 8.95 -0.79
C ILE A 15 10.57 8.53 0.53
N ASN A 16 9.92 7.68 1.31
CA ASN A 16 10.46 7.21 2.59
C ASN A 16 11.78 6.44 2.40
N LEU A 17 11.84 5.54 1.42
CA LEU A 17 13.08 4.82 1.06
C LEU A 17 14.21 5.80 0.71
N ILE A 18 13.95 6.77 -0.16
CA ILE A 18 14.95 7.77 -0.57
C ILE A 18 15.46 8.57 0.64
N LEU A 19 14.57 9.00 1.54
CA LEU A 19 14.94 9.75 2.75
C LEU A 19 15.82 8.92 3.71
N VAL A 20 15.48 7.64 3.90
CA VAL A 20 16.25 6.74 4.77
C VAL A 20 17.64 6.46 4.21
N PHE A 21 17.78 6.29 2.90
CA PHE A 21 19.09 6.11 2.27
C PHE A 21 19.94 7.39 2.29
N THR A 22 19.32 8.56 2.12
CA THR A 22 20.01 9.87 2.18
C THR A 22 20.34 10.36 3.59
N GLY A 23 19.97 9.60 4.64
CA GLY A 23 20.32 9.92 6.03
C GLY A 23 19.32 10.80 6.77
N LYS A 24 18.13 11.05 6.19
CA LYS A 24 17.07 11.86 6.80
C LYS A 24 16.07 10.96 7.54
N HIS A 25 16.24 10.84 8.85
CA HIS A 25 15.54 9.83 9.68
C HIS A 25 14.33 10.36 10.46
N LYS A 26 14.20 11.69 10.61
CA LYS A 26 13.29 12.33 11.58
C LYS A 26 11.81 11.92 11.45
N HIS A 27 11.37 11.54 10.25
CA HIS A 27 9.96 11.25 9.96
C HIS A 27 9.70 9.85 9.38
N CYS A 28 10.71 8.96 9.35
CA CYS A 28 10.63 7.66 8.67
C CYS A 28 9.43 6.81 9.13
N ASN A 29 9.19 6.74 10.44
CA ASN A 29 8.09 5.93 11.00
C ASN A 29 6.71 6.53 10.64
N ILE A 30 6.61 7.86 10.59
CA ILE A 30 5.37 8.57 10.22
C ILE A 30 5.06 8.32 8.74
N LEU A 31 6.07 8.43 7.88
CA LEU A 31 5.96 8.15 6.45
C LEU A 31 5.55 6.69 6.20
N ALA A 32 6.15 5.75 6.94
CA ALA A 32 5.78 4.34 6.83
C ALA A 32 4.33 4.07 7.26
N PHE A 33 3.90 4.67 8.37
CA PHE A 33 2.52 4.59 8.85
C PHE A 33 1.53 5.17 7.84
N LEU A 34 1.82 6.35 7.27
CA LEU A 34 0.97 6.98 6.25
C LEU A 34 0.88 6.13 4.99
N SER A 35 2.01 5.61 4.50
CA SER A 35 2.04 4.72 3.33
C SER A 35 1.16 3.49 3.54
N LEU A 36 1.32 2.78 4.65
CA LEU A 36 0.53 1.59 4.96
C LEU A 36 -0.95 1.92 5.18
N SER A 37 -1.26 3.04 5.85
CA SER A 37 -2.64 3.48 6.07
C SER A 37 -3.35 3.82 4.76
N SER A 38 -2.67 4.51 3.84
CA SER A 38 -3.20 4.77 2.49
C SER A 38 -3.41 3.47 1.69
N GLY A 39 -2.49 2.52 1.82
CA GLY A 39 -2.62 1.18 1.22
C GLY A 39 -3.82 0.41 1.77
N LEU A 40 -4.04 0.45 3.09
CA LEU A 40 -5.19 -0.17 3.73
C LEU A 40 -6.51 0.47 3.26
N LEU A 41 -6.53 1.80 3.13
CA LEU A 41 -7.70 2.52 2.62
C LEU A 41 -8.00 2.18 1.16
N ALA A 42 -6.97 1.90 0.36
CA ALA A 42 -7.13 1.37 -1.00
C ALA A 42 -7.79 -0.02 -0.97
N MET A 43 -7.30 -0.94 -0.14
CA MET A 43 -7.91 -2.28 0.01
C MET A 43 -9.36 -2.19 0.47
N LEU A 44 -9.66 -1.32 1.43
CA LEU A 44 -11.03 -1.10 1.89
C LEU A 44 -11.94 -0.59 0.77
N SER A 45 -11.46 0.31 -0.07
CA SER A 45 -12.21 0.79 -1.24
C SER A 45 -12.52 -0.33 -2.23
N GLU A 46 -11.56 -1.22 -2.51
CA GLU A 46 -11.78 -2.36 -3.40
C GLU A 46 -12.77 -3.37 -2.79
N TYR A 47 -12.68 -3.62 -1.48
CA TYR A 47 -13.64 -4.47 -0.79
C TYR A 47 -15.07 -3.91 -0.83
N VAL A 48 -15.24 -2.60 -0.61
CA VAL A 48 -16.54 -1.92 -0.72
C VAL A 48 -17.10 -2.03 -2.14
N LEU A 49 -16.25 -1.90 -3.17
CA LEU A 49 -16.65 -2.08 -4.57
C LEU A 49 -17.18 -3.49 -4.83
N ILE A 50 -16.42 -4.52 -4.41
CA ILE A 50 -16.82 -5.92 -4.56
C ILE A 50 -18.13 -6.20 -3.82
N ASN A 51 -18.28 -5.69 -2.59
CA ASN A 51 -19.53 -5.82 -1.84
C ASN A 51 -20.72 -5.16 -2.56
N GLY A 52 -20.50 -4.03 -3.25
CA GLY A 52 -21.51 -3.40 -4.10
C GLY A 52 -21.98 -4.30 -5.24
N TRP A 53 -21.06 -4.96 -5.94
CA TRP A 53 -21.41 -5.93 -6.98
C TRP A 53 -22.14 -7.16 -6.44
N VAL A 54 -21.73 -7.67 -5.27
CA VAL A 54 -22.42 -8.78 -4.59
C VAL A 54 -23.86 -8.40 -4.24
N GLN A 55 -24.07 -7.21 -3.67
CA GLN A 55 -25.40 -6.71 -3.32
C GLN A 55 -26.28 -6.47 -4.56
N ALA A 56 -25.68 -6.05 -5.68
CA ALA A 56 -26.37 -5.86 -6.94
C ALA A 56 -26.63 -7.18 -7.71
N GLY A 57 -26.09 -8.32 -7.24
CA GLY A 57 -26.18 -9.60 -7.94
C GLY A 57 -25.36 -9.65 -9.24
N ASP A 58 -24.37 -8.77 -9.40
CA ASP A 58 -23.56 -8.65 -10.62
C ASP A 58 -22.41 -9.66 -10.61
N ILE A 59 -22.77 -10.93 -10.85
CA ILE A 59 -21.81 -12.04 -10.90
C ILE A 59 -20.83 -11.89 -12.09
N SER A 60 -21.27 -11.26 -13.19
CA SER A 60 -20.40 -11.03 -14.35
C SER A 60 -19.25 -10.10 -13.99
N ALA A 61 -19.54 -8.96 -13.36
CA ALA A 61 -18.49 -8.04 -12.90
C ALA A 61 -17.53 -8.69 -11.90
N LEU A 62 -18.05 -9.55 -11.01
CA LEU A 62 -17.22 -10.34 -10.09
C LEU A 62 -16.23 -11.24 -10.84
N MET A 63 -16.71 -12.02 -11.82
CA MET A 63 -15.89 -12.97 -12.57
C MET A 63 -14.86 -12.28 -13.46
N ASP A 64 -15.20 -11.11 -14.02
CA ASP A 64 -14.33 -10.41 -14.96
C ASP A 64 -13.23 -9.61 -14.24
N VAL A 65 -13.56 -8.97 -13.12
CA VAL A 65 -12.65 -8.00 -12.47
C VAL A 65 -11.88 -8.62 -11.31
N VAL A 66 -12.53 -9.38 -10.44
CA VAL A 66 -11.92 -9.83 -9.16
C VAL A 66 -10.69 -10.72 -9.35
N PRO A 67 -10.67 -11.72 -10.26
CA PRO A 67 -9.50 -12.58 -10.44
C PRO A 67 -8.25 -11.80 -10.87
N THR A 68 -8.41 -10.89 -11.83
CA THR A 68 -7.33 -10.05 -12.34
C THR A 68 -6.83 -9.08 -11.25
N MET A 69 -7.75 -8.40 -10.57
CA MET A 69 -7.40 -7.45 -9.51
C MET A 69 -6.78 -8.13 -8.30
N ASN A 70 -7.22 -9.32 -7.91
CA ASN A 70 -6.63 -10.06 -6.80
C ASN A 70 -5.11 -10.26 -7.00
N ASN A 71 -4.69 -10.69 -8.18
CA ASN A 71 -3.26 -10.88 -8.48
C ASN A 71 -2.47 -9.56 -8.44
N ILE A 72 -3.06 -8.48 -8.95
CA ILE A 72 -2.46 -7.14 -8.93
C ILE A 72 -2.32 -6.65 -7.48
N LEU A 73 -3.37 -6.76 -6.68
CA LEU A 73 -3.39 -6.28 -5.29
C LEU A 73 -2.44 -7.09 -4.41
N ILE A 74 -2.35 -8.42 -4.57
CA ILE A 74 -1.37 -9.24 -3.87
C ILE A 74 0.05 -8.75 -4.17
N THR A 75 0.38 -8.59 -5.45
CA THR A 75 1.70 -8.12 -5.88
C THR A 75 2.00 -6.73 -5.30
N ALA A 76 1.04 -5.82 -5.37
CA ALA A 76 1.17 -4.46 -4.86
C ALA A 76 1.38 -4.43 -3.34
N VAL A 77 0.60 -5.21 -2.58
CA VAL A 77 0.73 -5.32 -1.12
C VAL A 77 2.09 -5.90 -0.75
N CYS A 78 2.54 -6.96 -1.40
CA CYS A 78 3.87 -7.54 -1.15
C CYS A 78 4.98 -6.50 -1.36
N ILE A 79 4.97 -5.77 -2.48
CA ILE A 79 5.97 -4.73 -2.76
C ILE A 79 5.90 -3.61 -1.72
N GLY A 80 4.70 -3.11 -1.41
CA GLY A 80 4.49 -2.04 -0.44
C GLY A 80 4.96 -2.40 0.97
N VAL A 81 4.71 -3.63 1.43
CA VAL A 81 5.21 -4.15 2.71
C VAL A 81 6.72 -4.24 2.69
N VAL A 82 7.32 -4.78 1.63
CA VAL A 82 8.79 -4.87 1.49
C VAL A 82 9.44 -3.49 1.56
N PHE A 83 8.92 -2.50 0.83
CA PHE A 83 9.46 -1.15 0.83
C PHE A 83 9.41 -0.49 2.22
N ASN A 84 8.26 -0.58 2.89
CA ASN A 84 8.10 -0.02 4.23
C ASN A 84 8.96 -0.77 5.27
N ALA A 85 9.09 -2.09 5.17
CA ALA A 85 9.94 -2.89 6.04
C ALA A 85 11.43 -2.52 5.88
N ILE A 86 11.91 -2.36 4.63
CA ILE A 86 13.28 -1.91 4.35
C ILE A 86 13.52 -0.53 4.98
N ALA A 87 12.61 0.43 4.78
CA ALA A 87 12.73 1.76 5.33
C ALA A 87 12.86 1.74 6.87
N VAL A 88 11.96 1.01 7.55
CA VAL A 88 11.99 0.88 9.02
C VAL A 88 13.26 0.19 9.50
N PHE A 89 13.68 -0.90 8.84
CA PHE A 89 14.85 -1.67 9.26
C PHE A 89 16.17 -0.89 9.10
N VAL A 90 16.34 -0.19 7.98
CA VAL A 90 17.52 0.67 7.75
C VAL A 90 17.52 1.84 8.74
N ASN A 91 16.35 2.44 9.01
CA ASN A 91 16.22 3.48 10.04
C ASN A 91 16.62 2.95 11.43
N TYR A 92 16.13 1.78 11.82
CA TYR A 92 16.48 1.15 13.09
C TYR A 92 17.98 0.86 13.22
N LYS A 93 18.62 0.32 12.18
CA LYS A 93 20.07 0.08 12.16
C LYS A 93 20.88 1.36 12.33
N LYS A 94 20.46 2.47 11.71
CA LYS A 94 21.16 3.75 11.81
C LYS A 94 20.95 4.46 13.15
N LEU A 95 19.79 4.29 13.80
CA LEU A 95 19.55 4.83 15.15
C LEU A 95 20.38 4.14 16.25
N LYS A 96 20.82 2.90 15.99
CA LYS A 96 21.62 2.10 16.93
C LYS A 96 23.14 2.32 16.78
N LYS A 97 23.55 3.08 15.76
CA LYS A 97 24.95 3.37 15.44
C LYS A 97 25.28 4.79 15.89
#